data_AF-A0A1X2GV44-F1
#
_entry.id   AF-A0A1X2GV44-F1
#
_cell.length_a   1.000
_cell.length_b   1.000
_cell.length_c   1.000
_cell.angle_alpha   90.00
_cell.angle_beta   90.00
_cell.angle_gamma   90.00
#
_symmetry.space_group_name_H-M   'P 1'
#
loop_
_entity.id
_entity.type
_entity.pdbx_description
1 polymer ?
#
loop_
_entity_poly.entity_id
_entity_poly.type
_entity_poly.pdbx_seq_one_letter_code
_entity_poly.pdbx_strand_id
1 'polypeptide(L)'
;MTIYYTLTFAILVTEMFMFGLLVVARVISSLKIVFFVIFVLFVDTVMRLQRLDDERTDEQKGFHDYAYEANQRAKKFYAQRNLYLTGFTLFLSLILERTSTLVIHMLKREEELEAARKENVVVGKDQQRLIDIETDYKKQIAGLNEEIKTLKSQERDFATLKKQADQQATEYNRLADERNALERSVSGQKEEAKKSI
;
A
#
# COMPACT_ATOMS: atom_id res chain seq x y z
N MET A 1 31.71 13.87 -19.14
CA MET A 1 30.77 13.82 -20.27
C MET A 1 29.40 13.32 -19.85
N THR A 2 29.27 12.17 -19.19
CA THR A 2 27.97 11.55 -18.83
C THR A 2 27.08 12.41 -17.93
N ILE A 3 27.67 13.09 -16.93
CA ILE A 3 26.94 13.94 -15.96
C ILE A 3 26.28 15.16 -16.64
N TYR A 4 26.92 15.73 -17.66
CA TYR A 4 26.36 16.85 -18.40
C TYR A 4 25.14 16.41 -19.21
N TYR A 5 25.21 15.27 -19.89
CA TYR A 5 24.08 14.74 -20.65
C TYR A 5 22.89 14.37 -19.75
N THR A 6 23.15 13.76 -18.58
CA THR A 6 22.08 13.44 -17.63
C THR A 6 21.43 14.68 -17.06
N LEU A 7 22.22 15.73 -16.76
CA LEU A 7 21.68 17.00 -16.28
C LEU A 7 20.85 17.71 -17.35
N THR A 8 21.34 17.79 -18.59
CA THR A 8 20.59 18.40 -19.69
C THR A 8 19.30 17.64 -20.00
N PHE A 9 19.34 16.30 -19.94
CA PHE A 9 18.15 15.47 -20.17
C PHE A 9 17.11 15.66 -19.05
N ALA A 10 17.55 15.71 -17.79
CA ALA A 10 16.65 15.97 -16.66
C ALA A 10 15.96 17.34 -16.77
N ILE A 11 16.71 18.39 -17.11
CA ILE A 11 16.17 19.74 -17.33
C ILE A 11 15.12 19.74 -18.45
N LEU A 12 15.41 19.07 -19.57
CA LEU A 12 14.50 18.97 -20.72
C LEU A 12 13.19 18.25 -20.37
N VAL A 13 13.27 17.16 -19.59
CA VAL A 13 12.10 16.43 -19.11
C VAL A 13 11.25 17.28 -18.16
N THR A 14 11.88 18.03 -17.26
CA THR A 14 11.18 18.94 -16.36
C THR A 14 10.49 20.08 -17.13
N GLU A 15 11.16 20.69 -18.10
CA GLU A 15 10.58 21.71 -18.98
C GLU A 15 9.38 21.17 -19.77
N MET A 16 9.51 19.97 -20.34
CA MET A 16 8.43 19.32 -21.09
C MET A 16 7.21 19.05 -20.21
N PHE A 17 7.44 18.62 -18.96
CA PHE A 17 6.36 18.39 -17.99
C PHE A 17 5.66 19.70 -17.59
N MET A 18 6.43 20.75 -17.30
CA MET A 18 5.90 22.07 -16.95
C MET A 18 5.09 22.68 -18.11
N PHE A 19 5.58 22.53 -19.35
CA PHE A 19 4.85 22.95 -20.54
C PHE A 19 3.55 22.15 -20.70
N GLY A 20 3.59 20.83 -20.51
CA GLY A 20 2.40 19.97 -20.55
C GLY A 20 1.31 20.41 -19.57
N LEU A 21 1.68 20.67 -18.31
CA LEU A 21 0.75 21.17 -17.29
C LEU A 21 0.15 22.53 -17.67
N LEU A 22 0.97 23.43 -18.20
CA LEU A 22 0.54 24.77 -18.60
C LEU A 22 -0.44 24.71 -19.80
N VAL A 23 -0.22 23.80 -20.75
CA VAL A 23 -1.14 23.56 -21.86
C VAL A 23 -2.48 23.04 -21.34
N VAL A 24 -2.49 22.06 -20.44
CA VAL A 24 -3.73 21.52 -19.85
C VAL A 24 -4.52 22.61 -19.11
N ALA A 25 -3.84 23.43 -18.30
CA ALA A 25 -4.46 24.53 -17.58
C ALA A 25 -5.07 25.59 -18.53
N ARG A 26 -4.38 25.89 -19.63
CA ARG A 26 -4.91 26.78 -20.68
C ARG A 26 -6.12 26.16 -21.38
N VAL A 27 -6.08 24.88 -21.73
CA VAL A 27 -7.19 24.18 -22.40
C VAL A 27 -8.46 24.19 -21.55
N ILE A 28 -8.36 23.88 -20.25
CA ILE A 28 -9.51 23.91 -19.33
C ILE A 28 -10.09 25.32 -19.23
N SER A 29 -9.23 26.34 -19.17
CA SER A 29 -9.65 27.74 -19.11
C SER A 29 -10.34 28.17 -20.41
N SER A 30 -9.81 27.79 -21.57
CA SER A 30 -10.42 28.05 -22.87
C SER A 30 -11.80 27.41 -22.99
N LEU A 31 -11.97 26.18 -22.49
CA LEU A 31 -13.24 25.46 -22.52
C LEU A 31 -14.33 26.17 -21.70
N LYS A 32 -13.96 26.74 -20.54
CA LYS A 32 -14.86 27.58 -19.72
C LYS A 32 -15.27 28.87 -20.41
N ILE A 33 -14.34 29.51 -21.14
CA ILE A 33 -14.65 30.73 -21.92
C ILE A 33 -15.64 30.40 -23.03
N VAL A 34 -15.44 29.28 -23.76
CA VAL A 34 -16.37 28.81 -24.79
C VAL A 34 -17.75 28.54 -24.21
N PHE A 35 -17.83 27.90 -23.03
CA PHE A 35 -19.10 27.68 -22.33
C PHE A 35 -19.82 29.01 -22.04
N PHE A 36 -19.12 30.02 -21.53
CA PHE A 36 -19.70 31.33 -21.26
C PHE A 36 -20.22 32.00 -22.54
N VAL A 37 -19.49 31.93 -23.65
CA VAL A 37 -19.93 32.45 -24.95
C VAL A 37 -21.21 31.75 -25.42
N ILE A 38 -21.28 30.42 -25.32
CA ILE A 38 -22.48 29.64 -25.67
C ILE A 38 -23.65 30.03 -24.77
N PHE A 39 -23.42 30.26 -23.48
CA PHE A 39 -24.44 30.72 -22.54
C PHE A 39 -25.02 32.08 -22.94
N VAL A 40 -24.16 33.05 -23.29
CA VAL A 40 -24.63 34.36 -23.77
C VAL A 40 -25.44 34.24 -25.06
N LEU A 41 -24.99 33.40 -26.02
CA LEU A 41 -25.74 33.13 -27.25
C LEU A 41 -27.09 32.47 -26.98
N PHE A 42 -27.16 31.57 -26.01
CA PHE A 42 -28.43 30.96 -25.60
C PHE A 42 -29.39 32.02 -25.07
N VAL A 43 -28.94 32.89 -24.17
CA VAL A 43 -29.75 34.00 -23.65
C VAL A 43 -30.20 34.95 -24.77
N ASP A 44 -29.33 35.29 -25.71
CA ASP A 44 -29.71 36.09 -26.90
C ASP A 44 -30.84 35.42 -27.69
N THR A 45 -30.75 34.11 -27.95
CA THR A 45 -31.79 33.37 -28.68
C THR A 45 -33.12 33.31 -27.92
N VAL A 46 -33.09 33.22 -26.58
CA VAL A 46 -34.29 33.27 -25.73
C VAL A 46 -34.93 34.66 -25.81
N MET A 47 -34.15 35.73 -25.60
CA MET A 47 -34.63 37.11 -25.67
C MET A 47 -35.22 37.43 -27.05
N ARG A 48 -34.57 36.97 -28.13
CA ARG A 48 -35.07 37.11 -29.50
C ARG A 48 -36.40 36.38 -29.70
N LEU A 49 -36.54 35.16 -29.18
CA LEU A 49 -37.78 34.40 -29.32
C LEU A 49 -38.93 35.04 -28.54
N GLN A 50 -38.67 35.51 -27.31
CA GLN A 50 -39.66 36.23 -26.50
C GLN A 50 -40.14 37.50 -27.21
N ARG A 51 -39.20 38.31 -27.73
CA ARG A 51 -39.53 39.51 -28.50
C ARG A 51 -40.40 39.22 -29.73
N LEU A 52 -40.11 38.14 -30.47
CA LEU A 52 -40.91 37.73 -31.63
C LEU A 52 -42.33 37.26 -31.25
N ASP A 53 -42.50 36.73 -30.03
CA ASP A 53 -43.82 36.34 -29.51
C ASP A 53 -44.61 37.55 -29.00
N ASP A 54 -43.94 38.54 -28.40
CA ASP A 54 -44.55 39.81 -27.97
C ASP A 54 -45.01 40.65 -29.17
N GLU A 55 -44.16 40.83 -30.19
CA GLU A 55 -44.48 41.53 -31.45
C GLU A 55 -45.74 40.93 -32.13
N ARG A 56 -45.94 39.61 -32.00
CA ARG A 56 -47.13 38.92 -32.51
C ARG A 56 -48.42 39.29 -31.78
N THR A 57 -48.33 39.52 -30.48
CA THR A 57 -49.49 39.75 -29.60
C THR A 57 -50.05 41.16 -29.79
N ASP A 58 -49.18 42.13 -30.06
CA ASP A 58 -49.58 43.51 -30.36
C ASP A 58 -50.13 43.68 -31.78
N GLU A 59 -49.59 42.94 -32.76
CA GLU A 59 -50.00 43.04 -34.17
C GLU A 59 -51.29 42.30 -34.52
N GLN A 60 -51.73 41.32 -33.73
CA GLN A 60 -53.03 40.63 -33.92
C GLN A 60 -54.26 41.55 -33.86
N LYS A 61 -54.09 42.82 -33.47
CA LYS A 61 -55.15 43.85 -33.42
C LYS A 61 -55.34 44.60 -34.76
N GLY A 62 -54.49 44.39 -35.75
CA GLY A 62 -54.58 45.00 -37.09
C GLY A 62 -55.08 44.04 -38.18
N PHE A 63 -55.80 44.56 -39.18
CA PHE A 63 -56.20 43.81 -40.38
C PHE A 63 -54.95 43.38 -41.18
N HIS A 64 -54.63 42.08 -41.23
CA HIS A 64 -53.41 41.57 -41.88
C HIS A 64 -53.69 40.64 -43.07
N ASP A 65 -52.82 40.74 -44.08
CA ASP A 65 -52.79 39.90 -45.28
C ASP A 65 -52.18 38.51 -45.01
N TYR A 66 -52.65 37.47 -45.71
CA TYR A 66 -52.23 36.07 -45.49
C TYR A 66 -50.72 35.86 -45.69
N ALA A 67 -50.09 36.62 -46.61
CA ALA A 67 -48.65 36.56 -46.85
C ALA A 67 -47.82 37.07 -45.66
N TYR A 68 -48.36 38.02 -44.89
CA TYR A 68 -47.70 38.56 -43.70
C TYR A 68 -47.67 37.53 -42.57
N GLU A 69 -48.81 36.87 -42.31
CA GLU A 69 -48.89 35.81 -41.30
C GLU A 69 -47.96 34.63 -41.59
N ALA A 70 -47.87 34.20 -42.86
CA ALA A 70 -46.98 33.12 -43.27
C ALA A 70 -45.51 33.45 -42.98
N ASN A 71 -45.07 34.68 -43.26
CA ASN A 71 -43.72 35.15 -42.95
C ASN A 71 -43.43 35.18 -41.44
N GLN A 72 -44.39 35.59 -40.61
CA GLN A 72 -44.25 35.55 -39.15
C GLN A 72 -44.18 34.13 -38.59
N ARG A 73 -44.93 33.17 -39.17
CA ARG A 73 -44.84 31.75 -38.80
C ARG A 73 -43.46 31.18 -39.14
N ALA A 74 -42.92 31.53 -40.30
CA ALA A 74 -41.57 31.13 -40.70
C ALA A 74 -40.50 31.69 -39.75
N LYS A 75 -40.52 32.99 -39.44
CA LYS A 75 -39.57 33.61 -38.48
C LYS A 75 -39.57 32.93 -37.12
N LYS A 76 -40.76 32.60 -36.58
CA LYS A 76 -40.89 31.87 -35.31
C LYS A 76 -40.30 30.47 -35.40
N PHE A 77 -40.56 29.73 -36.47
CA PHE A 77 -39.98 28.40 -36.67
C PHE A 77 -38.43 28.45 -36.70
N TYR A 78 -37.85 29.44 -37.36
CA TYR A 78 -36.39 29.63 -37.37
C TYR A 78 -35.85 29.96 -35.98
N ALA A 79 -36.50 30.88 -35.25
CA ALA A 79 -36.08 31.25 -33.89
C ALA A 79 -36.18 30.06 -32.92
N GLN A 80 -37.25 29.28 -32.99
CA GLN A 80 -37.44 28.07 -32.18
C GLN A 80 -36.35 27.02 -32.45
N ARG A 81 -36.07 26.71 -33.72
CA ARG A 81 -35.01 25.76 -34.08
C ARG A 81 -33.64 26.22 -33.60
N ASN A 82 -33.33 27.50 -33.78
CA ASN A 82 -32.04 28.04 -33.36
C ASN A 82 -31.90 28.08 -31.82
N LEU A 83 -32.99 28.32 -31.09
CA LEU A 83 -33.02 28.17 -29.63
C LEU A 83 -32.75 26.73 -29.20
N TYR A 84 -33.41 25.74 -29.82
CA TYR A 84 -33.17 24.33 -29.50
C TYR A 84 -31.76 23.87 -29.84
N LEU A 85 -31.21 24.29 -30.98
CA LEU A 85 -29.83 23.99 -31.38
C LEU A 85 -28.85 24.53 -30.34
N THR A 86 -28.97 25.82 -30.01
CA THR A 86 -28.09 26.49 -29.04
C THR A 86 -28.26 25.92 -27.63
N GLY A 87 -29.50 25.58 -27.24
CA GLY A 87 -29.80 24.94 -25.96
C GLY A 87 -29.21 23.54 -25.84
N PHE A 88 -29.26 22.73 -26.91
CA PHE A 88 -28.62 21.42 -26.93
C PHE A 88 -27.09 21.54 -26.86
N THR A 89 -26.49 22.50 -27.58
CA THR A 89 -25.05 22.78 -27.48
C THR A 89 -24.63 23.17 -26.06
N LEU A 90 -25.44 24.00 -25.38
CA LEU A 90 -25.21 24.38 -23.99
C LEU A 90 -25.29 23.18 -23.05
N PHE A 91 -26.33 22.36 -23.20
CA PHE A 91 -26.51 21.13 -22.41
C PHE A 91 -25.34 20.15 -22.61
N LEU A 92 -24.92 19.93 -23.86
CA LEU A 92 -23.77 19.08 -24.17
C LEU A 92 -22.48 19.64 -23.58
N SER A 93 -22.29 20.95 -23.61
CA SER A 93 -21.13 21.61 -23.01
C SER A 93 -21.06 21.39 -21.49
N LEU A 94 -22.20 21.45 -20.81
CA LEU A 94 -22.31 21.15 -19.38
C LEU A 94 -22.01 19.68 -19.08
N ILE A 95 -22.54 18.76 -19.89
CA ILE A 95 -22.21 17.33 -19.78
C ILE A 95 -20.72 17.11 -19.96
N LEU A 96 -20.10 17.73 -20.97
CA LEU A 96 -18.66 17.61 -21.24
C LEU A 96 -17.82 18.13 -20.07
N GLU A 97 -18.17 19.28 -19.50
CA GLU A 97 -17.47 19.82 -18.32
C GLU A 97 -17.59 18.86 -17.12
N ARG A 98 -18.80 18.37 -16.84
CA ARG A 98 -19.06 17.46 -15.71
C ARG A 98 -18.35 16.12 -15.89
N THR A 99 -18.47 15.52 -17.06
CA THR A 99 -17.86 14.21 -17.39
C THR A 99 -16.34 14.31 -17.40
N SER A 100 -15.75 15.36 -17.98
CA SER A 100 -14.30 15.57 -17.99
C SER A 100 -13.74 15.67 -16.56
N THR A 101 -14.41 16.43 -15.70
CA THR A 101 -14.03 16.57 -14.29
C THR A 101 -14.14 15.22 -13.55
N LEU A 102 -15.23 14.48 -13.79
CA LEU A 102 -15.44 13.15 -13.19
C LEU A 102 -14.33 12.18 -13.61
N VAL A 103 -13.96 12.14 -14.88
CA VAL A 103 -12.86 11.29 -15.38
C VAL A 103 -11.54 11.64 -14.70
N ILE A 104 -11.21 12.93 -14.56
CA ILE A 104 -9.99 13.36 -13.85
C ILE A 104 -10.02 12.89 -12.38
N HIS A 105 -11.16 13.00 -11.70
CA HIS A 105 -11.29 12.52 -10.31
C HIS A 105 -11.18 10.99 -10.22
N MET A 106 -11.71 10.26 -11.20
CA MET A 106 -11.60 8.80 -11.25
C MET A 106 -10.14 8.38 -11.40
N LEU A 107 -9.40 8.99 -12.34
CA LEU A 107 -7.98 8.71 -12.55
C LEU A 107 -7.14 8.97 -11.30
N LYS A 108 -7.36 10.11 -10.62
CA LYS A 108 -6.67 10.42 -9.35
C LYS A 108 -6.98 9.39 -8.27
N ARG A 109 -8.24 8.95 -8.16
CA ARG A 109 -8.62 7.92 -7.19
C ARG A 109 -8.01 6.56 -7.50
N GLU A 110 -7.87 6.19 -8.78
CA GLU A 110 -7.18 4.96 -9.16
C GLU A 110 -5.70 5.02 -8.79
N GLU A 111 -5.03 6.15 -9.02
CA GLU A 111 -3.64 6.36 -8.63
C GLU A 111 -3.44 6.29 -7.10
N GLU A 112 -4.32 6.95 -6.33
CA GLU A 112 -4.33 6.87 -4.86
C GLU A 112 -4.56 5.44 -4.36
N LEU A 113 -5.48 4.69 -4.99
CA LEU A 113 -5.74 3.29 -4.65
C LEU A 113 -4.52 2.40 -4.93
N GLU A 114 -3.83 2.58 -6.05
CA GLU A 114 -2.61 1.84 -6.35
C GLU A 114 -1.49 2.16 -5.38
N ALA A 115 -1.30 3.45 -5.01
CA ALA A 115 -0.33 3.86 -4.02
C ALA A 115 -0.61 3.21 -2.65
N ALA A 116 -1.87 3.28 -2.20
CA ALA A 116 -2.30 2.65 -0.96
C ALA A 116 -2.14 1.12 -0.98
N ARG A 117 -2.38 0.46 -2.12
CA ARG A 117 -2.14 -0.98 -2.28
C ARG A 117 -0.66 -1.31 -2.16
N LYS A 118 0.23 -0.54 -2.80
CA LYS A 118 1.68 -0.76 -2.71
C LYS A 118 2.16 -0.60 -1.27
N GLU A 119 1.68 0.42 -0.56
CA GLU A 119 1.98 0.62 0.86
C GLU A 119 1.50 -0.55 1.72
N ASN A 120 0.25 -1.00 1.55
CA ASN A 120 -0.28 -2.15 2.29
C ASN A 120 0.46 -3.46 2.00
N VAL A 121 0.93 -3.68 0.76
CA VAL A 121 1.74 -4.86 0.41
C VAL A 121 3.12 -4.80 1.08
N VAL A 122 3.72 -3.63 1.20
CA VAL A 122 4.98 -3.44 1.93
C VAL A 122 4.77 -3.71 3.42
N VAL A 123 3.73 -3.14 4.03
CA VAL A 123 3.37 -3.39 5.44
C VAL A 123 3.10 -4.88 5.69
N GLY A 124 2.36 -5.55 4.80
CA GLY A 124 2.09 -6.98 4.93
C GLY A 124 3.35 -7.85 4.83
N LYS A 125 4.30 -7.49 3.97
CA LYS A 125 5.60 -8.20 3.86
C LYS A 125 6.49 -7.99 5.07
N ASP A 126 6.53 -6.78 5.62
CA ASP A 126 7.29 -6.49 6.84
C ASP A 126 6.69 -7.21 8.05
N GLN A 127 5.36 -7.27 8.14
CA GLN A 127 4.69 -8.02 9.19
C GLN A 127 4.92 -9.53 9.07
N GLN A 128 4.91 -10.08 7.85
CA GLN A 128 5.25 -11.50 7.63
C GLN A 128 6.70 -11.81 8.03
N ARG A 129 7.65 -10.93 7.69
CA ARG A 129 9.06 -11.09 8.13
C ARG A 129 9.21 -11.10 9.64
N LEU A 130 8.49 -10.23 10.34
CA LEU A 130 8.47 -10.20 11.81
C LEU A 130 7.97 -11.52 12.39
N ILE A 131 6.88 -12.08 11.85
CA ILE A 131 6.32 -13.38 12.26
C ILE A 131 7.31 -14.52 12.00
N ASP A 132 7.99 -14.52 10.85
CA ASP A 132 8.96 -15.56 10.49
C ASP A 132 10.17 -15.52 11.44
N ILE A 133 10.68 -14.33 11.78
CA ILE A 133 11.77 -14.13 12.74
C ILE A 133 11.36 -14.58 14.14
N GLU A 134 10.17 -14.21 14.60
CA GLU A 134 9.65 -14.65 15.90
C GLU A 134 9.56 -16.18 15.98
N THR A 135 9.08 -16.81 14.91
CA THR A 135 8.96 -18.26 14.81
C THR A 135 10.32 -18.96 14.86
N ASP A 136 11.33 -18.40 14.19
CA ASP A 136 12.69 -18.95 14.20
C ASP A 136 13.34 -18.84 15.59
N TYR A 137 13.23 -17.68 16.24
CA TYR A 137 13.71 -17.53 17.61
C TYR A 137 13.01 -18.48 18.58
N LYS A 138 11.71 -18.70 18.42
CA LYS A 138 10.96 -19.64 19.26
C LYS A 138 11.46 -21.09 19.09
N LYS A 139 11.82 -21.48 17.87
CA LYS A 139 12.47 -22.79 17.60
C LYS A 139 13.85 -22.88 18.23
N GLN A 140 14.68 -21.85 18.08
CA GLN A 140 16.02 -21.81 18.68
C GLN A 140 15.96 -21.90 20.20
N ILE A 141 15.04 -21.16 20.84
CA ILE A 141 14.81 -21.21 22.29
C ILE A 141 14.34 -22.61 22.72
N ALA A 142 13.45 -23.25 21.96
CA ALA A 142 13.02 -24.61 22.26
C ALA A 142 14.17 -25.62 22.16
N GLY A 143 15.01 -25.51 21.12
CA GLY A 143 16.19 -26.36 20.94
C GLY A 143 17.22 -26.18 22.06
N LEU A 144 17.57 -24.93 22.38
CA LEU A 144 18.49 -24.60 23.48
C LEU A 144 17.98 -25.10 24.84
N ASN A 145 16.68 -25.03 25.09
CA ASN A 145 16.10 -25.55 26.34
C ASN A 145 16.23 -27.08 26.44
N GLU A 146 16.05 -27.81 25.34
CA GLU A 146 16.25 -29.26 25.35
C GLU A 146 17.73 -29.61 25.53
N GLU A 147 18.65 -28.87 24.91
CA GLU A 147 20.09 -29.04 25.09
C GLU A 147 20.54 -28.74 26.53
N ILE A 148 20.02 -27.68 27.14
CA ILE A 148 20.26 -27.39 28.56
C ILE A 148 19.77 -28.54 29.45
N LYS A 149 18.62 -29.14 29.11
CA LYS A 149 18.06 -30.26 29.88
C LYS A 149 18.90 -31.52 29.76
N THR A 150 19.42 -31.84 28.56
CA THR A 150 20.30 -33.00 28.36
C THR A 150 21.63 -32.81 29.09
N LEU A 151 22.25 -31.64 28.96
CA LEU A 151 23.47 -31.29 29.68
C LEU A 151 23.30 -31.40 31.20
N LYS A 152 22.17 -30.93 31.73
CA LYS A 152 21.85 -31.04 33.17
C LYS A 152 21.64 -32.49 33.64
N SER A 153 21.13 -33.37 32.77
CA SER A 153 21.05 -34.80 33.06
C SER A 153 22.45 -35.43 33.08
N GLN A 154 23.27 -35.12 32.07
CA GLN A 154 24.65 -35.61 31.99
C GLN A 154 25.48 -35.17 33.19
N GLU A 155 25.32 -33.93 33.67
CA GLU A 155 25.98 -33.43 34.88
C GLU A 155 25.61 -34.26 36.13
N ARG A 156 24.33 -34.65 36.27
CA ARG A 156 23.85 -35.52 37.35
C ARG A 156 24.42 -36.93 37.27
N ASP A 157 24.47 -37.49 36.06
CA ASP A 157 25.04 -38.82 35.83
C ASP A 157 26.54 -38.82 36.11
N PHE A 158 27.25 -37.76 35.71
CA PHE A 158 28.67 -37.58 35.98
C PHE A 158 28.95 -37.43 37.48
N ALA A 159 28.12 -36.67 38.21
CA ALA A 159 28.22 -36.57 39.66
C ALA A 159 27.97 -37.92 40.36
N THR A 160 27.04 -38.72 39.84
CA THR A 160 26.74 -40.06 40.37
C THR A 160 27.88 -41.03 40.09
N LEU A 161 28.42 -41.04 38.87
CA LEU A 161 29.59 -41.82 38.48
C LEU A 161 30.81 -41.49 39.34
N LYS A 162 31.06 -40.20 39.60
CA LYS A 162 32.14 -39.76 40.48
C LYS A 162 31.98 -40.34 41.88
N LYS A 163 30.76 -40.28 42.45
CA LYS A 163 30.46 -40.86 43.77
C LYS A 163 30.64 -42.38 43.78
N GLN A 164 30.22 -43.08 42.73
CA GLN A 164 30.40 -44.53 42.60
C GLN A 164 31.88 -44.91 42.50
N ALA A 165 32.67 -44.16 41.73
CA ALA A 165 34.12 -44.37 41.61
C ALA A 165 34.83 -44.17 42.96
N ASP A 166 34.48 -43.12 43.71
CA ASP A 166 35.03 -42.85 45.05
C ASP A 166 34.67 -43.98 46.04
N GLN A 167 33.43 -44.48 46.01
CA GLN A 167 33.00 -45.63 46.82
C GLN A 167 33.73 -46.91 46.44
N GLN A 168 33.89 -47.18 45.14
CA GLN A 168 34.58 -48.37 44.66
C GLN A 168 36.08 -48.35 45.00
N ALA A 169 36.73 -47.18 44.92
CA ALA A 169 38.11 -47.02 45.38
C ALA A 169 38.25 -47.32 46.88
N THR A 170 37.28 -46.89 47.69
CA THR A 170 37.26 -47.17 49.14
C THR A 170 37.09 -48.66 49.42
N GLU A 171 36.15 -49.33 48.76
CA GLU A 171 35.94 -50.78 48.90
C GLU A 171 37.12 -51.60 48.38
N TYR A 172 37.76 -51.17 47.29
CA TYR A 172 38.97 -51.82 46.77
C TYR A 172 40.11 -51.78 47.79
N ASN A 173 40.35 -50.61 48.39
CA ASN A 173 41.36 -50.47 49.46
C ASN A 173 41.03 -51.36 50.67
N ARG A 174 39.76 -51.40 51.09
CA ARG A 174 39.30 -52.26 52.20
C ARG A 174 39.52 -53.75 51.91
N LEU A 175 39.15 -54.22 50.70
CA LEU A 175 39.35 -55.61 50.29
C LEU A 175 40.84 -55.95 50.17
N ALA A 176 41.67 -55.02 49.69
CA ALA A 176 43.12 -55.20 49.61
C ALA A 176 43.72 -55.36 51.02
N ASP A 177 43.30 -54.53 51.98
CA ASP A 177 43.71 -54.64 53.38
C ASP A 177 43.29 -55.98 53.99
N GLU A 178 42.05 -56.42 53.76
CA GLU A 178 41.53 -57.71 54.23
C GLU A 178 42.25 -58.91 53.59
N ARG A 179 42.52 -58.85 52.28
CA ARG A 179 43.34 -59.83 51.56
C ARG A 179 44.75 -59.91 52.13
N ASN A 180 45.38 -58.77 52.38
CA ASN A 180 46.72 -58.69 52.96
C ASN A 180 46.75 -59.26 54.39
N ALA A 181 45.68 -59.06 55.17
CA ALA A 181 45.55 -59.63 56.52
C ALA A 181 45.33 -61.15 56.48
N LEU A 182 44.46 -61.65 55.60
CA LEU A 182 44.22 -63.08 55.40
C LEU A 182 45.46 -63.80 54.88
N GLU A 183 46.21 -63.20 53.95
CA GLU A 183 47.45 -63.77 53.43
C GLU A 183 48.53 -63.88 54.52
N ARG A 184 48.62 -62.91 55.44
CA ARG A 184 49.44 -63.03 56.65
C ARG A 184 48.97 -64.20 57.54
N SER A 185 47.66 -64.43 57.65
CA SER A 185 47.11 -65.53 58.46
C SER A 185 47.31 -66.93 57.84
N VAL A 186 47.24 -67.06 56.51
CA VAL A 186 47.34 -68.34 55.77
C VAL A 186 48.79 -68.75 55.49
N SER A 187 49.69 -67.78 55.30
CA SER A 187 51.11 -68.06 55.00
C SER A 187 51.94 -68.55 56.19
N GLY A 188 51.36 -68.68 57.40
CA GLY A 188 52.04 -69.31 58.53
C GLY A 188 53.37 -68.65 58.93
N GLN A 189 53.57 -67.37 58.60
CA GLN A 189 54.72 -66.62 59.10
C GLN A 189 54.40 -66.06 60.48
N LYS A 190 54.93 -66.73 61.51
CA LYS A 190 55.14 -66.15 62.83
C LYS A 190 55.84 -64.80 62.65
N GLU A 191 55.14 -63.70 62.93
CA GLU A 191 55.80 -62.42 63.16
C GLU A 191 56.52 -62.53 64.52
N GLU A 192 57.83 -62.75 64.46
CA GLU A 192 58.72 -62.54 65.59
C GLU A 192 58.61 -61.08 66.05
N ALA A 193 58.38 -60.93 67.35
CA ALA A 193 58.34 -59.68 68.06
C ALA A 193 59.55 -58.79 67.73
N LYS A 194 59.30 -57.61 67.16
CA LYS A 194 60.27 -56.52 67.26
C LYS A 194 60.08 -55.79 68.59
N LYS A 195 60.95 -56.13 69.54
CA LYS A 195 61.28 -55.31 70.70
C LYS A 195 61.84 -53.94 70.26
N SER A 196 61.20 -52.89 70.76
CA SER A 196 61.72 -51.61 71.30
C SER A 196 62.94 -50.93 70.64
N ILE A 197 62.77 -49.67 70.24
CA ILE A 197 63.11 -48.48 71.06
C ILE A 197 61.96 -47.47 70.91
#